data_AF-A0AA41EQT2-F1
#
_entry.id   AF-A0AA41EQT2-F1
#
_cell.length_a   1.000
_cell.length_b   1.000
_cell.length_c   1.000
_cell.angle_alpha   90.00
_cell.angle_beta   90.00
_cell.angle_gamma   90.00
#
_symmetry.space_group_name_H-M   'P 1'
#
loop_
_entity.id
_entity.type
_entity.pdbx_description
1 polymer ?
#
loop_
_entity_poly.entity_id
_entity_poly.type
_entity_poly.pdbx_seq_one_letter_code
_entity_poly.pdbx_strand_id
1 'polypeptide(L)'
;MTEVYTILREFPIFGYAKNTPESLDEPTINAQFVGVASSIAFDANNQPKLTRQHERQLKAIEHAIREQFEDELMDLGGDNLQANLTIIGDLLAAFKHRLESDLLIQDQLDLESLTISGEWLTYWQADAPLPRAKAFQQDVLPNDF
;
A
#
# COMPACT_ATOMS: atom_id res chain seq x y z
N MET A 1 -33.37 12.82 -1.87
CA MET A 1 -32.33 13.12 -0.87
C MET A 1 -31.20 12.17 -1.20
N THR A 2 -30.03 12.66 -1.57
CA THR A 2 -28.91 11.81 -2.00
C THR A 2 -28.18 11.31 -0.75
N GLU A 3 -28.10 10.00 -0.57
CA GLU A 3 -27.37 9.40 0.54
C GLU A 3 -25.87 9.35 0.21
N VAL A 4 -25.06 9.78 1.16
CA VAL A 4 -23.60 9.83 1.08
C VAL A 4 -23.04 8.75 1.98
N TYR A 5 -22.12 7.94 1.46
CA TYR A 5 -21.47 6.87 2.20
C TYR A 5 -19.96 6.92 2.06
N THR A 6 -19.30 6.38 3.07
CA THR A 6 -17.84 6.31 3.17
C THR A 6 -17.38 4.86 3.07
N ILE A 7 -16.30 4.63 2.32
CA ILE A 7 -15.66 3.32 2.15
C ILE A 7 -14.15 3.46 2.37
N LEU A 8 -13.58 2.60 3.20
CA LEU A 8 -12.13 2.49 3.38
C LEU A 8 -11.57 1.33 2.55
N ARG A 9 -10.45 1.55 1.88
CA ARG A 9 -9.68 0.54 1.13
C ARG A 9 -8.23 0.56 1.58
N GLU A 10 -7.72 -0.62 1.89
CA GLU A 10 -6.35 -0.83 2.33
C GLU A 10 -5.54 -1.46 1.19
N PHE A 11 -4.36 -0.91 0.93
CA PHE A 11 -3.45 -1.36 -0.13
C PHE A 11 -2.10 -1.72 0.49
N PRO A 12 -1.82 -3.01 0.70
CA PRO A 12 -0.51 -3.45 1.17
C PRO A 12 0.57 -3.03 0.17
N ILE A 13 1.74 -2.57 0.58
CA ILE A 13 2.78 -2.11 -0.35
C ILE A 13 3.74 -3.24 -0.74
N PHE A 14 4.02 -4.16 0.17
CA PHE A 14 4.91 -5.29 -0.07
C PHE A 14 4.15 -6.61 -0.15
N GLY A 15 3.76 -7.01 -1.36
CA GLY A 15 3.33 -8.39 -1.58
C GLY A 15 4.51 -9.36 -1.43
N TYR A 16 4.88 -9.72 -0.20
CA TYR A 16 5.90 -10.72 0.15
C TYR A 16 7.13 -10.74 -0.78
N ALA A 17 7.90 -9.65 -0.82
CA ALA A 17 9.27 -9.75 -1.30
C ALA A 17 10.02 -10.67 -0.32
N LYS A 18 10.75 -11.67 -0.82
CA LYS A 18 11.47 -12.70 -0.04
C LYS A 18 12.48 -12.15 0.99
N ASN A 19 12.67 -10.84 1.07
CA ASN A 19 13.69 -10.16 1.86
C ASN A 19 13.12 -9.21 2.93
N THR A 20 11.79 -9.08 3.08
CA THR A 20 11.22 -8.30 4.18
C THR A 20 11.42 -9.07 5.49
N PRO A 21 11.98 -8.47 6.56
CA PRO A 21 12.10 -9.14 7.84
C PRO A 21 10.71 -9.58 8.32
N GLU A 22 10.52 -10.87 8.61
CA GLU A 22 9.23 -11.46 9.03
C GLU A 22 8.60 -10.81 10.28
N SER A 23 9.32 -9.88 10.94
CA SER A 23 8.91 -9.22 12.17
C SER A 23 8.30 -7.84 11.99
N LEU A 24 8.17 -7.31 10.76
CA LEU A 24 7.64 -5.96 10.55
C LEU A 24 6.16 -5.96 10.17
N ASP A 25 5.39 -5.03 10.73
CA ASP A 25 4.01 -4.79 10.31
C ASP A 25 4.00 -4.27 8.86
N GLU A 26 3.23 -4.90 7.98
CA GLU A 26 3.24 -4.58 6.56
C GLU A 26 2.84 -3.10 6.33
N PRO A 27 3.64 -2.32 5.59
CA PRO A 27 3.28 -0.96 5.25
C PRO A 27 2.10 -0.95 4.29
N THR A 28 1.12 -0.12 4.59
CA THR A 28 -0.16 -0.06 3.89
C THR A 28 -0.52 1.38 3.58
N ILE A 29 -1.09 1.61 2.39
CA ILE A 29 -1.77 2.85 2.04
C ILE A 29 -3.28 2.64 2.23
N ASN A 30 -3.95 3.53 2.94
CA ASN A 30 -5.39 3.48 3.13
C ASN A 30 -6.04 4.64 2.38
N ALA A 31 -6.96 4.34 1.46
CA ALA A 31 -7.78 5.33 0.79
C ALA A 31 -9.20 5.31 1.32
N GLN A 32 -9.68 6.47 1.74
CA GLN A 32 -11.06 6.67 2.15
C GLN A 32 -11.81 7.41 1.04
N PHE A 33 -12.86 6.78 0.54
CA PHE A 33 -13.71 7.33 -0.50
C PHE A 33 -15.05 7.75 0.09
N VAL A 34 -15.58 8.86 -0.41
CA VAL A 34 -16.93 9.34 -0.12
C VAL A 34 -17.69 9.39 -1.44
N GLY A 35 -18.86 8.79 -1.48
CA GLY A 35 -19.64 8.70 -2.71
C GLY A 35 -21.13 8.60 -2.47
N VAL A 36 -21.88 8.78 -3.55
CA VAL A 36 -23.34 8.65 -3.54
C VAL A 36 -23.74 7.20 -3.83
N ALA A 37 -24.97 6.83 -3.46
CA ALA A 37 -25.48 5.46 -3.58
C ALA A 37 -25.31 4.79 -4.95
N SER A 38 -25.26 5.52 -6.08
CA SER A 38 -25.04 4.91 -7.40
C SER A 38 -23.63 4.37 -7.61
N SER A 39 -22.63 4.92 -6.91
CA SER A 39 -21.23 4.52 -6.98
C SER A 39 -20.88 3.40 -6.00
N ILE A 40 -21.83 3.07 -5.11
CA ILE A 40 -21.64 2.25 -3.92
C ILE A 40 -22.65 1.11 -3.95
N ALA A 41 -22.15 -0.12 -3.84
CA ALA A 41 -22.97 -1.29 -3.64
C ALA A 41 -23.02 -1.69 -2.17
N PHE A 42 -23.94 -2.57 -1.81
CA PHE A 42 -23.99 -3.18 -0.49
C PHE A 42 -23.59 -4.66 -0.56
N ASP A 43 -22.96 -5.17 0.49
CA ASP A 43 -22.67 -6.60 0.64
C ASP A 43 -23.82 -7.37 1.33
N ALA A 44 -23.59 -8.65 1.63
CA ALA A 44 -24.61 -9.51 2.27
C ALA A 44 -25.03 -9.02 3.67
N ASN A 45 -24.23 -8.18 4.31
CA ASN A 45 -24.46 -7.61 5.63
C ASN A 45 -24.89 -6.13 5.56
N ASN A 46 -25.29 -5.64 4.37
CA ASN A 46 -25.59 -4.23 4.11
C ASN A 46 -24.42 -3.28 4.44
N GLN A 47 -23.17 -3.75 4.36
CA GLN A 47 -22.02 -2.87 4.48
C GLN A 47 -21.76 -2.17 3.14
N PRO A 48 -21.54 -0.84 3.12
CA PRO A 48 -21.17 -0.11 1.92
C PRO A 48 -19.86 -0.64 1.34
N LYS A 49 -19.81 -0.82 0.02
CA LYS A 49 -18.62 -1.17 -0.76
C LYS A 49 -18.65 -0.49 -2.11
N LEU A 50 -17.51 -0.38 -2.77
CA LEU A 50 -17.49 0.12 -4.13
C LEU A 50 -18.22 -0.85 -5.06
N THR A 51 -18.81 -0.32 -6.14
CA THR A 51 -19.36 -1.20 -7.19
C THR A 51 -18.25 -2.08 -7.78
N ARG A 52 -18.61 -3.23 -8.36
CA ARG A 52 -17.66 -4.16 -8.99
C ARG A 52 -16.75 -3.52 -10.05
N GLN A 53 -17.23 -2.51 -10.76
CA GLN A 53 -16.43 -1.81 -11.77
C GLN A 53 -15.28 -1.04 -11.10
N HIS A 54 -15.61 -0.19 -10.13
CA HIS A 54 -14.63 0.56 -9.33
C HIS A 54 -13.66 -0.37 -8.60
N GLU A 55 -14.11 -1.52 -8.07
CA GLU A 55 -13.21 -2.50 -7.45
C GLU A 55 -12.20 -3.10 -8.44
N ARG A 56 -12.62 -3.36 -9.69
CA ARG A 56 -11.71 -3.83 -10.74
C ARG A 56 -10.70 -2.76 -11.14
N GLN A 57 -11.14 -1.49 -11.24
CA GLN A 57 -10.25 -0.36 -11.51
C GLN A 57 -9.22 -0.20 -10.39
N LEU A 58 -9.63 -0.27 -9.13
CA LEU A 58 -8.71 -0.22 -7.99
C LEU A 58 -7.65 -1.32 -8.05
N LYS A 59 -8.03 -2.56 -8.36
CA LYS A 59 -7.06 -3.65 -8.52
C LYS A 59 -6.09 -3.41 -9.68
N ALA A 60 -6.57 -2.83 -10.78
CA ALA A 60 -5.71 -2.47 -11.90
C ALA A 60 -4.73 -1.33 -11.53
N ILE A 61 -5.19 -0.32 -10.79
CA ILE A 61 -4.34 0.76 -10.27
C ILE A 61 -3.28 0.20 -9.33
N GLU A 62 -3.68 -0.64 -8.37
CA GLU A 62 -2.75 -1.28 -7.42
C GLU A 62 -1.68 -2.08 -8.15
N HIS A 63 -2.07 -2.93 -9.11
CA HIS A 63 -1.14 -3.70 -9.91
C HIS A 63 -0.17 -2.80 -10.70
N ALA A 64 -0.69 -1.78 -11.38
CA ALA A 64 0.13 -0.88 -12.16
C ALA A 64 1.12 -0.08 -11.30
N ILE A 65 0.72 0.32 -10.08
CA ILE A 65 1.64 0.98 -9.14
C ILE A 65 2.72 0.00 -8.67
N ARG A 66 2.36 -1.24 -8.32
CA ARG A 66 3.34 -2.25 -7.90
C ARG A 66 4.37 -2.52 -8.99
N GLU A 67 3.94 -2.67 -10.23
CA GLU A 67 4.84 -2.85 -11.38
C GLU A 67 5.71 -1.62 -11.63
N GLN A 68 5.15 -0.42 -11.49
CA GLN A 68 5.87 0.83 -11.73
C GLN A 68 6.99 1.07 -10.71
N PHE A 69 6.79 0.66 -9.45
CA PHE A 69 7.72 0.91 -8.35
C PHE A 69 8.46 -0.36 -7.90
N GLU A 70 8.42 -1.45 -8.65
CA GLU A 70 8.98 -2.75 -8.22
C GLU A 70 10.45 -2.63 -7.82
N ASP A 71 11.27 -2.03 -8.69
CA ASP A 71 12.70 -1.85 -8.46
C ASP A 71 12.98 -0.92 -7.27
N GLU A 72 12.29 0.22 -7.19
CA GLU A 72 12.46 1.17 -6.08
C GLU A 72 12.02 0.59 -4.73
N LEU A 73 10.96 -0.21 -4.74
CA LEU A 73 10.50 -0.91 -3.55
C LEU A 73 11.47 -2.03 -3.13
N MET A 74 12.21 -2.64 -4.05
CA MET A 74 13.28 -3.58 -3.71
C MET A 74 14.50 -2.90 -3.07
N ASP A 75 14.73 -1.63 -3.40
CA ASP A 75 15.84 -0.82 -2.86
C ASP A 75 15.49 -0.08 -1.56
N LEU A 76 14.22 -0.13 -1.12
CA LEU A 76 13.77 0.45 0.14
C LEU A 76 14.49 -0.19 1.34
N GLY A 77 14.87 0.65 2.31
CA GLY A 77 15.67 0.20 3.44
C GLY A 77 17.19 0.23 3.18
N GLY A 78 17.62 1.00 2.18
CA GLY A 78 19.02 1.42 2.10
C GLY A 78 19.42 2.37 3.25
N ASP A 79 20.71 2.68 3.34
CA ASP A 79 21.27 3.60 4.33
C ASP A 79 20.96 5.08 4.02
N ASN A 80 20.53 5.38 2.80
CA ASN A 80 20.16 6.72 2.36
C ASN A 80 18.70 7.05 2.71
N LEU A 81 18.49 7.64 3.90
CA LEU A 81 17.18 8.11 4.38
C LEU A 81 16.45 8.99 3.36
N GLN A 82 17.14 9.94 2.72
CA GLN A 82 16.51 10.88 1.80
C GLN A 82 15.99 10.16 0.54
N ALA A 83 16.74 9.19 0.03
CA ALA A 83 16.31 8.37 -1.11
C ALA A 83 15.05 7.56 -0.75
N ASN A 84 15.06 6.86 0.40
CA ASN A 84 13.91 6.07 0.87
C ASN A 84 12.65 6.95 1.04
N LEU A 85 12.78 8.13 1.66
CA LEU A 85 11.65 9.05 1.81
C LEU A 85 11.13 9.59 0.47
N THR A 86 12.01 9.76 -0.52
CA THR A 86 11.63 10.19 -1.87
C THR A 86 10.82 9.11 -2.56
N ILE A 87 11.26 7.84 -2.50
CA ILE A 87 10.51 6.69 -3.05
C ILE A 87 9.10 6.62 -2.45
N ILE A 88 8.98 6.74 -1.13
CA ILE A 88 7.68 6.73 -0.44
C ILE A 88 6.79 7.90 -0.90
N GLY A 89 7.36 9.09 -1.00
CA GLY A 89 6.64 10.28 -1.47
C GLY A 89 6.13 10.13 -2.89
N ASP A 90 6.98 9.64 -3.80
CA ASP A 90 6.66 9.42 -5.21
C ASP A 90 5.59 8.33 -5.37
N LEU A 91 5.68 7.24 -4.59
CA LEU A 91 4.67 6.19 -4.53
C LEU A 91 3.30 6.74 -4.15
N LEU A 92 3.23 7.52 -3.06
CA LEU A 92 1.98 8.13 -2.58
C LEU A 92 1.41 9.12 -3.59
N ALA A 93 2.26 9.92 -4.22
CA ALA A 93 1.86 10.87 -5.25
C ALA A 93 1.29 10.16 -6.48
N ALA A 94 1.95 9.09 -6.94
CA ALA A 94 1.48 8.28 -8.07
C ALA A 94 0.17 7.56 -7.75
N PHE A 95 0.04 7.00 -6.54
CA PHE A 95 -1.19 6.34 -6.10
C PHE A 95 -2.37 7.33 -6.10
N LYS A 96 -2.18 8.50 -5.46
CA LYS A 96 -3.18 9.57 -5.44
C LYS A 96 -3.57 9.99 -6.86
N HIS A 97 -2.58 10.23 -7.72
CA HIS A 97 -2.83 10.67 -9.09
C HIS A 97 -3.67 9.67 -9.88
N ARG A 98 -3.35 8.37 -9.80
CA ARG A 98 -4.12 7.33 -10.49
C ARG A 98 -5.52 7.16 -9.94
N LEU A 99 -5.71 7.28 -8.63
CA LEU A 99 -7.06 7.29 -8.05
C LEU A 99 -7.88 8.44 -8.65
N GLU A 100 -7.31 9.65 -8.67
CA GLU A 100 -7.97 10.85 -9.19
C GLU A 100 -8.25 10.79 -10.70
N SER A 101 -7.35 10.21 -11.49
CA SER A 101 -7.52 10.14 -12.95
C SER A 101 -8.38 8.98 -13.42
N ASP A 102 -8.27 7.82 -12.77
CA ASP A 102 -8.77 6.55 -13.33
C ASP A 102 -10.02 6.05 -12.59
N LEU A 103 -10.25 6.51 -11.35
CA LEU A 103 -11.34 6.04 -10.49
C LEU A 103 -12.36 7.13 -10.15
N LEU A 104 -11.91 8.35 -9.83
CA LEU A 104 -12.82 9.39 -9.35
C LEU A 104 -13.70 9.93 -10.49
N ILE A 105 -14.98 10.10 -10.18
CA ILE A 105 -15.97 10.67 -11.09
C ILE A 105 -16.61 11.83 -10.35
N GLN A 106 -16.54 13.01 -10.98
CA GLN A 106 -17.09 14.24 -10.43
C GLN A 106 -18.55 14.05 -9.98
N ASP A 107 -18.85 14.53 -8.78
CA ASP A 107 -20.18 14.49 -8.13
C ASP A 107 -20.72 13.08 -7.82
N GLN A 108 -19.90 12.03 -7.95
CA GLN A 108 -20.31 10.64 -7.73
C GLN A 108 -19.42 9.88 -6.75
N LEU A 109 -18.11 10.11 -6.79
CA LEU A 109 -17.13 9.43 -5.97
C LEU A 109 -15.88 10.29 -5.84
N ASP A 110 -15.54 10.66 -4.61
CA ASP A 110 -14.39 11.50 -4.28
C ASP A 110 -13.45 10.77 -3.32
N LEU A 111 -12.15 11.07 -3.43
CA LEU A 111 -11.14 10.65 -2.46
C LEU A 111 -11.12 11.66 -1.30
N GLU A 112 -11.57 11.23 -0.12
CA GLU A 112 -11.60 12.07 1.08
C GLU A 112 -10.21 12.16 1.72
N SER A 113 -9.52 11.01 1.83
CA SER A 113 -8.18 10.98 2.39
C SER A 113 -7.36 9.81 1.89
N LEU A 114 -6.04 10.01 1.93
CA LEU A 114 -5.03 8.98 1.76
C LEU A 114 -4.15 9.01 3.01
N THR A 115 -4.06 7.88 3.72
CA THR A 115 -3.23 7.75 4.93
C THR A 115 -2.29 6.55 4.80
N ILE A 116 -1.24 6.52 5.61
CA ILE A 116 -0.30 5.40 5.66
C ILE A 116 -0.29 4.77 7.06
N SER A 117 -0.12 3.46 7.12
CA SER A 117 0.02 2.68 8.36
C SER A 117 1.08 1.58 8.19
N GLY A 118 1.38 0.86 9.26
CA GLY A 118 2.41 -0.18 9.28
C GLY A 118 3.83 0.39 9.35
N GLU A 119 4.82 -0.48 9.13
CA GLU A 119 6.23 -0.13 9.25
C GLU A 119 6.87 0.15 7.89
N TRP A 120 7.14 1.43 7.65
CA TRP A 120 7.79 1.89 6.44
C TRP A 120 9.31 1.94 6.65
N LEU A 121 10.05 1.19 5.83
CA LEU A 121 11.52 1.10 5.87
C LEU A 121 12.19 2.39 5.38
N THR A 122 12.11 3.44 6.21
CA THR A 122 12.71 4.76 5.93
C THR A 122 14.24 4.75 6.06
N TYR A 123 14.78 3.88 6.90
CA TYR A 123 16.21 3.71 7.08
C TYR A 123 16.49 2.29 7.56
N TRP A 124 17.36 1.58 6.86
CA TRP A 124 17.87 0.31 7.32
C TRP A 124 19.35 0.18 6.96
N GLN A 125 20.13 -0.33 7.90
CA GLN A 125 21.56 -0.52 7.72
C GLN A 125 21.84 -2.00 7.88
N ALA A 126 21.88 -2.70 6.75
CA ALA A 126 22.14 -4.14 6.71
C ALA A 126 23.47 -4.50 7.41
N ASP A 127 24.45 -3.60 7.34
CA ASP A 127 25.74 -3.72 8.01
C ASP A 127 25.73 -3.25 9.49
N ALA A 128 24.61 -2.91 10.10
CA ALA A 128 24.62 -2.65 11.54
C ALA A 128 24.90 -3.95 12.33
N PRO A 129 25.52 -3.88 13.52
CA PRO A 129 25.92 -5.08 14.28
C PRO A 129 24.77 -6.05 14.56
N LEU A 130 23.57 -5.52 14.83
CA LEU A 130 22.40 -6.34 15.15
C LEU A 130 21.80 -7.04 13.92
N PRO A 131 21.51 -6.36 12.79
CA PRO A 131 21.17 -7.00 11.52
C PRO A 131 22.19 -8.06 11.08
N ARG A 132 23.49 -7.76 11.15
CA ARG A 132 24.56 -8.73 10.83
C ARG A 132 24.54 -9.96 11.74
N ALA A 133 24.36 -9.75 13.06
CA ALA A 133 24.25 -10.85 14.01
C ALA A 133 23.02 -11.72 13.75
N LYS A 134 21.87 -11.12 13.39
CA LYS A 134 20.64 -11.84 13.04
C LYS A 134 20.77 -12.63 11.73
N ALA A 135 21.34 -12.03 10.69
CA ALA A 135 21.60 -12.71 9.42
C ALA A 135 22.56 -13.91 9.61
N PHE A 136 23.64 -13.71 10.37
CA PHE A 136 24.56 -14.80 10.72
C PHE A 136 23.88 -15.91 11.54
N GLN A 137 22.98 -15.57 12.46
CA GLN A 137 22.21 -16.58 13.20
C GLN A 137 21.27 -17.37 12.30
N GLN A 138 20.64 -16.73 11.31
CA GLN A 138 19.79 -17.41 10.32
C GLN A 138 20.59 -18.35 9.42
N ASP A 139 21.80 -17.96 8.99
CA ASP A 139 22.69 -18.81 8.18
C ASP A 139 23.28 -20.00 8.95
N VAL A 140 23.38 -19.89 10.28
CA VAL A 140 23.99 -20.90 11.17
C VAL A 140 22.95 -21.79 11.84
N LEU A 141 21.65 -21.50 11.71
CA LEU A 141 20.60 -22.44 12.10
C LEU A 141 20.76 -23.72 11.26
N PRO A 142 20.80 -24.92 11.87
CA PRO A 142 20.79 -26.15 11.11
C PRO A 142 19.52 -26.17 10.26
N ASN A 143 19.65 -26.55 8.99
CA ASN A 143 18.50 -26.99 8.20
C ASN A 143 18.01 -28.32 8.79
N ASP A 144 17.34 -28.27 9.94
CA ASP A 144 16.68 -29.42 10.52
C ASP A 144 15.37 -29.64 9.77
N PHE A 145 15.44 -30.52 8.77
CA PHE A 145 14.33 -31.35 8.31
C PHE A 145 14.23 -32.61 9.18
#